data_AF-A0A1L9RMH5-F1
#
_entry.id   AF-A0A1L9RMH5-F1
#
_cell.length_a   1.000
_cell.length_b   1.000
_cell.length_c   1.000
_cell.angle_alpha   90.00
_cell.angle_beta   90.00
_cell.angle_gamma   90.00
#
_symmetry.space_group_name_H-M   'P 1'
#
loop_
_entity.id
_entity.type
_entity.pdbx_description
1 polymer ?
#
loop_
_entity_poly.entity_id
_entity_poly.type
_entity_poly.pdbx_seq_one_letter_code
_entity_poly.pdbx_strand_id
1 'polypeptide(L)'
;MESSGEKPEMPPGTGYRDTPLDTAPDRQVQIPVLPSRSYVQSPPEIPETSTESTSNRSETLTDTTTTPGTEVGNQEALYLLQARVLLQRIIHKSCAFLRGAMEVFETHDAEYYSHYVWLKARLGEYLAYWKELDDEQDLTVKFLQNITSLLSFDVDIRRLSSPRNATRASRDKMQFLRDSMRVARSETTQLRDQIYDAVARQEEDKDVEITFPGLPRIEETPLTVDFDMATELDAFLQPSPRKLTSEDSDTLTERLQDKDDGHDDSPRSGDTSDSEEGWDIVARGGWRDPSNLRKHGLRAVWTGRGGYPGKIPDDIAEWLDEDGTRRGTQFIGPIKSLFWIGGYDELVQAVDDPAFTIEDEVQIIPGGAKVGYLVDRYYEDGKIPEYIYRRAMGYEDDIIFRQRLTVLTARINVLPRAIPDNPQSRTIRSMYPLSRPQSLPESVACFKVKREKKREKLVKQIRQKAGDLLESNDMWFRGLTRTALACTLAFFIPAIATKSQDNEFGPGFYATNDFDKALDYCGVAGAVMIFKSLDLRRLKVWEPTVEEWKQLITTWTGLPLSVSEDFPQQYRDADFIRGPISESPSEGNQKSHFPDRSQSDQLVAVSYEGCERLSQSLHTIIYMDD
;
A
#
# COMPACT_ATOMS: atom_id res chain seq x y z
N MET A 1 59.37 24.08 29.05
CA MET A 1 60.15 24.31 27.82
C MET A 1 59.14 24.62 26.73
N GLU A 2 58.97 25.91 26.49
CA GLU A 2 58.13 26.51 25.45
C GLU A 2 58.80 26.32 24.08
N SER A 3 58.00 26.14 23.04
CA SER A 3 58.37 26.54 21.69
C SER A 3 57.11 26.72 20.85
N SER A 4 56.69 27.96 20.73
CA SER A 4 55.81 28.54 19.72
C SER A 4 56.32 28.27 18.31
N GLY A 5 55.44 27.87 17.39
CA GLY A 5 55.72 27.71 15.97
C GLY A 5 54.75 28.55 15.13
N GLU A 6 55.32 29.36 14.25
CA GLU A 6 54.73 30.48 13.50
C GLU A 6 53.74 30.08 12.40
N LYS A 7 52.80 30.98 12.12
CA LYS A 7 52.00 31.02 10.88
C LYS A 7 52.78 31.78 9.79
N PRO A 8 52.82 31.31 8.55
CA PRO A 8 53.32 32.12 7.43
C PRO A 8 52.19 32.93 6.78
N GLU A 9 52.52 34.20 6.51
CA GLU A 9 51.74 35.16 5.73
C GLU A 9 51.64 34.76 4.24
N MET A 10 50.49 35.05 3.62
CA MET A 10 50.32 34.99 2.17
C MET A 10 50.52 36.37 1.52
N PRO A 11 51.10 36.45 0.31
CA PRO A 11 51.32 37.71 -0.38
C PRO A 11 50.07 38.24 -1.10
N PRO A 12 49.97 39.55 -1.37
CA PRO A 12 48.83 40.17 -2.04
C PRO A 12 49.04 40.24 -3.56
N GLY A 13 47.99 39.98 -4.32
CA GLY A 13 47.90 40.22 -5.75
C GLY A 13 46.51 39.84 -6.23
N THR A 14 45.85 40.50 -7.18
CA THR A 14 46.15 41.66 -8.02
C THR A 14 44.79 42.15 -8.55
N GLY A 15 44.67 43.45 -8.82
CA GLY A 15 43.41 44.11 -9.13
C GLY A 15 42.71 43.65 -10.41
N TYR A 16 41.38 43.74 -10.37
CA TYR A 16 40.49 43.59 -11.53
C TYR A 16 40.43 44.90 -12.33
N ARG A 17 40.68 44.77 -13.63
CA ARG A 17 40.45 45.81 -14.65
C ARG A 17 39.00 45.76 -15.13
N ASP A 18 38.36 46.91 -15.14
CA ASP A 18 37.12 47.19 -15.85
C ASP A 18 37.27 47.01 -17.36
N THR A 19 36.28 46.39 -18.00
CA THR A 19 36.06 46.44 -19.46
C THR A 19 34.57 46.75 -19.71
N PRO A 20 34.23 47.62 -20.69
CA PRO A 20 32.90 48.23 -20.77
C PRO A 20 31.90 47.39 -21.55
N LEU A 21 30.63 47.49 -21.15
CA LEU A 21 29.46 46.95 -21.84
C LEU A 21 29.28 47.60 -23.21
N ASP A 22 29.18 46.76 -24.24
CA ASP A 22 28.79 47.13 -25.59
C ASP A 22 27.28 46.89 -25.76
N THR A 23 26.55 47.93 -26.15
CA THR A 23 25.11 47.95 -26.39
C THR A 23 24.78 47.45 -27.79
N ALA A 24 23.80 46.54 -27.91
CA ALA A 24 23.22 46.11 -29.18
C ALA A 24 21.68 46.34 -29.19
N PRO A 25 21.06 46.56 -30.37
CA PRO A 25 19.85 47.36 -30.48
C PRO A 25 18.54 46.54 -30.50
N ASP A 26 17.47 47.23 -30.09
CA ASP A 26 16.07 46.83 -30.10
C ASP A 26 15.60 46.24 -31.44
N ARG A 27 14.97 45.06 -31.36
CA ARG A 27 14.07 44.52 -32.39
C ARG A 27 12.68 44.34 -31.80
N GLN A 28 11.78 45.24 -32.17
CA GLN A 28 10.34 45.08 -31.94
C GLN A 28 9.79 43.93 -32.79
N VAL A 29 9.16 42.96 -32.14
CA VAL A 29 8.39 41.89 -32.80
C VAL A 29 6.91 42.14 -32.52
N GLN A 30 6.14 42.35 -33.59
CA GLN A 30 4.67 42.45 -33.54
C GLN A 30 4.05 41.05 -33.33
N ILE A 31 3.11 40.95 -32.39
CA ILE A 31 2.32 39.74 -32.14
C ILE A 31 0.94 39.92 -32.81
N PRO A 32 0.45 38.96 -33.62
CA PRO A 32 -0.91 39.00 -34.13
C PRO A 32 -1.90 38.46 -33.10
N VAL A 33 -2.96 39.23 -32.86
CA VAL A 33 -4.13 38.85 -32.04
C VAL A 33 -5.06 37.97 -32.87
N LEU A 34 -5.49 36.82 -32.33
CA LEU A 34 -6.56 35.99 -32.87
C LEU A 34 -7.83 36.10 -31.99
N PRO A 35 -9.04 36.07 -32.58
CA PRO A 35 -10.27 36.34 -31.86
C PRO A 35 -10.88 35.09 -31.18
N SER A 36 -11.39 35.30 -29.98
CA SER A 36 -12.13 34.34 -29.15
C SER A 36 -13.49 33.97 -29.76
N ARG A 37 -13.82 32.67 -29.78
CA ARG A 37 -15.17 32.15 -30.09
C ARG A 37 -15.76 31.51 -28.84
N SER A 38 -16.79 32.13 -28.28
CA SER A 38 -17.65 31.59 -27.24
C SER A 38 -18.81 30.80 -27.87
N TYR A 39 -19.00 29.55 -27.45
CA TYR A 39 -20.24 28.79 -27.69
C TYR A 39 -20.94 28.56 -26.34
N VAL A 40 -22.14 29.14 -26.21
CA VAL A 40 -23.12 28.80 -25.17
C VAL A 40 -24.18 27.95 -25.85
N GLN A 41 -24.41 26.74 -25.34
CA GLN A 41 -25.58 25.93 -25.68
C GLN A 41 -26.26 25.50 -24.38
N SER A 42 -27.49 25.97 -24.21
CA SER A 42 -28.43 25.50 -23.18
C SER A 42 -29.05 24.17 -23.60
N PRO A 43 -29.42 23.28 -22.68
CA PRO A 43 -30.12 22.03 -22.98
C PRO A 43 -31.65 22.22 -23.03
N PRO A 44 -32.39 21.39 -23.79
CA PRO A 44 -33.84 21.43 -23.80
C PRO A 44 -34.46 20.51 -22.72
N GLU A 45 -35.54 20.99 -22.13
CA GLU A 45 -36.45 20.30 -21.21
C GLU A 45 -37.21 19.16 -21.90
N ILE A 46 -37.51 18.09 -21.15
CA ILE A 46 -38.48 17.04 -21.51
C ILE A 46 -39.55 17.02 -20.40
N PRO A 47 -40.85 16.93 -20.74
CA PRO A 47 -41.93 17.10 -19.77
C PRO A 47 -42.32 15.80 -19.07
N GLU A 48 -42.76 15.99 -17.83
CA GLU A 48 -43.39 15.02 -16.94
C GLU A 48 -44.76 14.54 -17.47
N THR A 49 -45.05 13.26 -17.27
CA THR A 49 -46.43 12.75 -17.24
C THR A 49 -46.66 11.92 -15.99
N SER A 50 -47.42 12.52 -15.09
CA SER A 50 -48.17 11.93 -13.99
C SER A 50 -49.31 11.03 -14.49
N THR A 51 -49.61 9.94 -13.79
CA THR A 51 -51.00 9.64 -13.39
C THR A 51 -51.05 8.61 -12.26
N GLU A 52 -51.82 8.98 -11.24
CA GLU A 52 -52.25 8.20 -10.09
C GLU A 52 -53.08 6.97 -10.51
N SER A 53 -53.13 5.95 -9.65
CA SER A 53 -54.40 5.45 -9.08
C SER A 53 -54.18 4.43 -7.97
N THR A 54 -54.73 4.77 -6.82
CA THR A 54 -55.00 3.96 -5.64
C THR A 54 -56.03 2.86 -5.89
N SER A 55 -55.88 1.69 -5.26
CA SER A 55 -57.02 0.90 -4.77
C SER A 55 -56.58 -0.20 -3.80
N ASN A 56 -57.03 -0.07 -2.56
CA ASN A 56 -57.03 -1.11 -1.53
C ASN A 56 -58.01 -2.24 -1.90
N ARG A 57 -57.67 -3.52 -1.63
CA ARG A 57 -58.59 -4.49 -1.02
C ARG A 57 -57.92 -5.82 -0.62
N SER A 58 -58.05 -6.17 0.65
CA SER A 58 -57.89 -7.53 1.19
C SER A 58 -59.04 -8.45 0.75
N GLU A 59 -58.75 -9.70 0.42
CA GLU A 59 -59.41 -10.92 0.96
C GLU A 59 -58.97 -12.19 0.21
N THR A 60 -58.51 -13.17 1.01
CA THR A 60 -58.68 -14.63 0.92
C THR A 60 -59.04 -15.27 -0.43
N LEU A 61 -58.24 -16.25 -0.87
CA LEU A 61 -58.68 -17.28 -1.80
C LEU A 61 -58.31 -18.71 -1.36
N THR A 62 -59.36 -19.50 -1.24
CA THR A 62 -59.43 -20.96 -1.36
C THR A 62 -59.23 -21.41 -2.82
N ASP A 63 -58.70 -22.63 -2.95
CA ASP A 63 -58.53 -23.44 -4.17
C ASP A 63 -59.59 -23.28 -5.28
N THR A 64 -59.14 -23.06 -6.51
CA THR A 64 -59.66 -23.79 -7.67
C THR A 64 -58.69 -23.76 -8.86
N THR A 65 -58.39 -24.95 -9.38
CA THR A 65 -57.49 -25.26 -10.49
C THR A 65 -58.09 -24.84 -11.85
N THR A 66 -57.43 -23.96 -12.61
CA THR A 66 -57.49 -23.87 -14.08
C THR A 66 -56.23 -23.16 -14.62
N THR A 67 -55.36 -23.88 -15.32
CA THR A 67 -54.25 -23.35 -16.17
C THR A 67 -54.66 -23.46 -17.65
N PRO A 68 -54.06 -22.75 -18.66
CA PRO A 68 -52.68 -22.25 -18.71
C PRO A 68 -52.50 -20.82 -19.30
N GLY A 69 -51.40 -20.16 -18.96
CA GLY A 69 -50.98 -18.94 -19.66
C GLY A 69 -50.31 -17.83 -18.83
N THR A 70 -49.73 -18.13 -17.67
CA THR A 70 -48.97 -17.13 -16.89
C THR A 70 -48.02 -17.74 -15.84
N GLU A 71 -47.42 -18.92 -16.11
CA GLU A 71 -46.58 -19.60 -15.09
C GLU A 71 -45.13 -19.11 -15.02
N VAL A 72 -44.63 -18.38 -16.04
CA VAL A 72 -43.23 -17.93 -16.10
C VAL A 72 -42.88 -16.93 -15.00
N GLY A 73 -43.83 -16.04 -14.64
CA GLY A 73 -43.62 -15.07 -13.54
C GLY A 73 -43.52 -15.70 -12.15
N ASN A 74 -43.97 -16.96 -11.99
CA ASN A 74 -43.98 -17.61 -10.67
C ASN A 74 -42.63 -18.27 -10.34
N GLN A 75 -41.85 -18.69 -11.35
CA GLN A 75 -40.56 -19.37 -11.10
C GLN A 75 -39.45 -18.41 -10.66
N GLU A 76 -39.35 -17.23 -11.29
CA GLU A 76 -38.39 -16.19 -10.89
C GLU A 76 -38.69 -15.69 -9.48
N ALA A 77 -39.95 -15.34 -9.20
CA ALA A 77 -40.38 -14.90 -7.88
C ALA A 77 -40.08 -15.97 -6.81
N LEU A 78 -40.37 -17.25 -7.11
CA LEU A 78 -40.07 -18.35 -6.20
C LEU A 78 -38.56 -18.52 -5.97
N TYR A 79 -37.73 -18.42 -7.01
CA TYR A 79 -36.28 -18.46 -6.90
C TYR A 79 -35.74 -17.33 -6.01
N LEU A 80 -36.17 -16.09 -6.26
CA LEU A 80 -35.75 -14.92 -5.50
C LEU A 80 -36.15 -15.00 -4.02
N LEU A 81 -37.37 -15.45 -3.74
CA LEU A 81 -37.86 -15.68 -2.38
C LEU A 81 -37.03 -16.77 -1.67
N GLN A 82 -36.75 -17.88 -2.34
CA GLN A 82 -35.92 -18.94 -1.77
C GLN A 82 -34.48 -18.47 -1.53
N ALA A 83 -33.88 -17.74 -2.47
CA ALA A 83 -32.54 -17.18 -2.32
C ALA A 83 -32.47 -16.19 -1.15
N ARG A 84 -33.48 -15.33 -0.98
CA ARG A 84 -33.62 -14.44 0.18
C ARG A 84 -33.65 -15.24 1.49
N VAL A 85 -34.50 -16.27 1.59
CA VAL A 85 -34.61 -17.09 2.80
C VAL A 85 -33.28 -17.75 3.16
N LEU A 86 -32.57 -18.29 2.16
CA LEU A 86 -31.25 -18.88 2.37
C LEU A 86 -30.23 -17.85 2.84
N LEU A 87 -30.24 -16.65 2.26
CA LEU A 87 -29.34 -15.58 2.65
C LEU A 87 -29.63 -15.05 4.05
N GLN A 88 -30.90 -14.81 4.40
CA GLN A 88 -31.32 -14.45 5.76
C GLN A 88 -30.83 -15.48 6.77
N ARG A 89 -30.89 -16.77 6.41
CA ARG A 89 -30.45 -17.87 7.26
C ARG A 89 -28.94 -17.92 7.45
N ILE A 90 -28.16 -17.68 6.40
CA ILE A 90 -26.71 -17.56 6.48
C ILE A 90 -26.32 -16.39 7.39
N ILE A 91 -26.96 -15.23 7.21
CA ILE A 91 -26.69 -14.04 8.03
C ILE A 91 -27.03 -14.32 9.49
N HIS A 92 -28.19 -14.94 9.77
CA HIS A 92 -28.61 -15.33 11.11
C HIS A 92 -27.59 -16.25 11.80
N LYS A 93 -27.17 -17.35 11.15
CA LYS A 93 -26.12 -18.24 11.65
C LYS A 93 -24.84 -17.46 11.99
N SER A 94 -24.44 -16.56 11.10
CA SER A 94 -23.20 -15.79 11.24
C SER A 94 -23.27 -14.81 12.42
N CYS A 95 -24.40 -14.12 12.59
CA CYS A 95 -24.66 -13.28 13.78
C CYS A 95 -24.58 -14.09 15.08
N ALA A 96 -25.19 -15.28 15.10
CA ALA A 96 -25.13 -16.17 16.26
C ALA A 96 -23.68 -16.59 16.58
N PHE A 97 -22.86 -16.87 15.56
CA PHE A 97 -21.45 -17.22 15.77
C PHE A 97 -20.62 -16.05 16.30
N LEU A 98 -20.81 -14.85 15.76
CA LEU A 98 -20.14 -13.64 16.24
C LEU A 98 -20.50 -13.36 17.70
N ARG A 99 -21.79 -13.50 18.06
CA ARG A 99 -22.23 -13.30 19.44
C ARG A 99 -21.67 -14.37 20.38
N GLY A 100 -21.69 -15.64 19.98
CA GLY A 100 -21.06 -16.71 20.75
C GLY A 100 -19.58 -16.48 21.01
N ALA A 101 -18.88 -15.78 20.10
CA ALA A 101 -17.49 -15.37 20.30
C ALA A 101 -17.37 -14.18 21.25
N MET A 102 -18.23 -13.17 21.12
CA MET A 102 -18.28 -12.03 22.05
C MET A 102 -18.51 -12.49 23.49
N GLU A 103 -19.42 -13.44 23.73
CA GLU A 103 -19.65 -14.05 25.04
C GLU A 103 -18.37 -14.66 25.64
N VAL A 104 -17.50 -15.24 24.80
CA VAL A 104 -16.21 -15.79 25.27
C VAL A 104 -15.31 -14.67 25.77
N PHE A 105 -15.26 -13.51 25.09
CA PHE A 105 -14.49 -12.36 25.55
C PHE A 105 -15.07 -11.77 26.85
N GLU A 106 -16.39 -11.63 26.92
CA GLU A 106 -17.11 -11.11 28.10
C GLU A 106 -16.87 -11.99 29.33
N THR A 107 -16.93 -13.32 29.16
CA THR A 107 -16.65 -14.28 30.24
C THR A 107 -15.23 -14.16 30.81
N HIS A 108 -14.28 -13.59 30.05
CA HIS A 108 -12.89 -13.39 30.47
C HIS A 108 -12.54 -11.93 30.75
N ASP A 109 -13.55 -11.05 30.90
CA ASP A 109 -13.36 -9.60 31.12
C ASP A 109 -12.41 -8.98 30.07
N ALA A 110 -12.57 -9.39 28.81
CA ALA A 110 -11.67 -9.08 27.70
C ALA A 110 -12.32 -8.16 26.65
N GLU A 111 -13.33 -7.38 27.02
CA GLU A 111 -14.05 -6.47 26.10
C GLU A 111 -13.16 -5.35 25.54
N TYR A 112 -12.08 -5.00 26.23
CA TYR A 112 -11.11 -4.00 25.79
C TYR A 112 -10.23 -4.48 24.62
N TYR A 113 -10.30 -5.76 24.24
CA TYR A 113 -9.52 -6.28 23.13
C TYR A 113 -10.03 -5.71 21.81
N SER A 114 -9.10 -5.34 20.92
CA SER A 114 -9.43 -4.89 19.56
C SER A 114 -10.27 -5.90 18.78
N HIS A 115 -10.10 -7.20 19.04
CA HIS A 115 -10.90 -8.27 18.46
C HIS A 115 -12.37 -8.20 18.91
N TYR A 116 -12.65 -7.93 20.18
CA TYR A 116 -14.03 -7.77 20.66
C TYR A 116 -14.73 -6.57 20.01
N VAL A 117 -14.07 -5.41 20.00
CA VAL A 117 -14.60 -4.18 19.37
C VAL A 117 -14.91 -4.43 17.90
N TRP A 118 -14.02 -5.15 17.20
CA TRP A 118 -14.20 -5.50 15.81
C TRP A 118 -15.37 -6.49 15.61
N LEU A 119 -15.47 -7.55 16.42
CA LEU A 119 -16.57 -8.51 16.36
C LEU A 119 -17.93 -7.83 16.59
N LYS A 120 -17.98 -6.88 17.52
CA LYS A 120 -19.19 -6.08 17.81
C LYS A 120 -19.58 -5.19 16.63
N ALA A 121 -18.63 -4.52 16.00
CA ALA A 121 -18.89 -3.72 14.81
C ALA A 121 -19.40 -4.60 13.66
N ARG A 122 -18.75 -5.76 13.43
CA ARG A 122 -19.13 -6.70 12.39
C ARG A 122 -20.52 -7.31 12.60
N LEU A 123 -20.87 -7.62 13.85
CA LEU A 123 -22.23 -8.04 14.19
C LEU A 123 -23.26 -6.97 13.81
N GLY A 124 -22.97 -5.70 14.08
CA GLY A 124 -23.83 -4.58 13.67
C GLY A 124 -24.04 -4.49 12.15
N GLU A 125 -22.99 -4.71 11.37
CA GLU A 125 -23.08 -4.75 9.90
C GLU A 125 -23.97 -5.90 9.41
N TYR A 126 -23.82 -7.11 9.98
CA TYR A 126 -24.65 -8.25 9.59
C TYR A 126 -26.11 -8.10 10.00
N LEU A 127 -26.38 -7.51 11.16
CA LEU A 127 -27.74 -7.14 11.57
C LEU A 127 -28.36 -6.11 10.61
N ALA A 128 -27.57 -5.13 10.14
CA ALA A 128 -28.04 -4.16 9.16
C ALA A 128 -28.37 -4.82 7.81
N TYR A 129 -27.52 -5.73 7.30
CA TYR A 129 -27.79 -6.46 6.06
C TYR A 129 -29.01 -7.37 6.17
N TRP A 130 -29.19 -8.02 7.31
CA TRP A 130 -30.39 -8.81 7.56
C TRP A 130 -31.64 -7.94 7.51
N LYS A 131 -31.60 -6.76 8.14
CA LYS A 131 -32.71 -5.81 8.14
C LYS A 131 -33.01 -5.29 6.73
N GLU A 132 -31.99 -4.90 5.97
CA GLU A 132 -32.12 -4.47 4.57
C GLU A 132 -32.78 -5.56 3.73
N LEU A 133 -32.35 -6.82 3.91
CA LEU A 133 -32.93 -7.97 3.23
C LEU A 133 -34.37 -8.26 3.67
N ASP A 134 -34.74 -7.92 4.92
CA ASP A 134 -36.09 -8.10 5.44
C ASP A 134 -37.08 -7.01 4.99
N ASP A 135 -36.61 -5.76 4.99
CA ASP A 135 -37.39 -4.58 4.62
C ASP A 135 -37.62 -4.50 3.09
N GLU A 136 -36.72 -5.08 2.27
CA GLU A 136 -36.82 -5.03 0.82
C GLU A 136 -38.03 -5.81 0.28
N GLN A 137 -38.92 -5.12 -0.43
CA GLN A 137 -40.11 -5.70 -1.03
C GLN A 137 -39.88 -6.08 -2.50
N ASP A 138 -39.04 -5.31 -3.20
CA ASP A 138 -38.78 -5.47 -4.63
C ASP A 138 -37.50 -6.27 -4.85
N LEU A 139 -37.57 -7.57 -4.57
CA LEU A 139 -36.43 -8.46 -4.72
C LEU A 139 -35.99 -8.54 -6.19
N THR A 140 -34.71 -8.26 -6.42
CA THR A 140 -34.07 -8.44 -7.72
C THR A 140 -32.81 -9.29 -7.59
N VAL A 141 -32.40 -9.95 -8.67
CA VAL A 141 -31.16 -10.74 -8.68
C VAL A 141 -29.95 -9.84 -8.36
N LYS A 142 -29.95 -8.59 -8.84
CA LYS A 142 -28.89 -7.60 -8.56
C LYS A 142 -28.85 -7.18 -7.09
N PHE A 143 -30.00 -7.02 -6.44
CA PHE A 143 -30.06 -6.75 -5.00
C PHE A 143 -29.43 -7.91 -4.21
N LEU A 144 -29.85 -9.15 -4.48
CA LEU A 144 -29.28 -10.33 -3.82
C LEU A 144 -27.77 -10.50 -4.12
N GLN A 145 -27.34 -10.18 -5.35
CA GLN A 145 -25.93 -10.16 -5.74
C GLN A 145 -25.13 -9.16 -4.90
N ASN A 146 -25.69 -7.96 -4.67
CA ASN A 146 -25.06 -6.94 -3.85
C ASN A 146 -24.90 -7.42 -2.40
N ILE A 147 -25.98 -7.90 -1.77
CA ILE A 147 -25.92 -8.39 -0.37
C ILE A 147 -24.93 -9.56 -0.25
N THR A 148 -24.97 -10.55 -1.14
CA THR A 148 -24.03 -11.69 -1.11
C THR A 148 -22.57 -11.29 -1.33
N SER A 149 -22.32 -10.18 -2.03
CA SER A 149 -20.96 -9.63 -2.21
C SER A 149 -20.43 -8.92 -0.96
N LEU A 150 -21.32 -8.37 -0.13
CA LEU A 150 -20.97 -7.70 1.13
C LEU A 150 -20.66 -8.70 2.26
N LEU A 151 -21.17 -9.93 2.15
CA LEU A 151 -20.86 -11.01 3.08
C LEU A 151 -19.44 -11.56 2.82
N SER A 152 -18.50 -11.14 3.66
CA SER A 152 -17.10 -11.57 3.63
C SER A 152 -16.72 -12.20 4.97
N PHE A 153 -16.45 -13.50 4.95
CA PHE A 153 -16.18 -14.28 6.16
C PHE A 153 -14.69 -14.46 6.45
N ASP A 154 -13.81 -14.14 5.51
CA ASP A 154 -12.36 -14.38 5.67
C ASP A 154 -11.76 -13.56 6.81
N VAL A 155 -12.19 -12.31 6.93
CA VAL A 155 -11.78 -11.46 8.05
C VAL A 155 -12.43 -11.95 9.35
N ASP A 156 -13.71 -12.31 9.32
CA ASP A 156 -14.44 -12.85 10.49
C ASP A 156 -13.73 -14.08 11.08
N ILE A 157 -13.45 -15.08 10.26
CA ILE A 157 -12.82 -16.34 10.68
C ILE A 157 -11.46 -16.07 11.34
N ARG A 158 -10.65 -15.16 10.78
CA ARG A 158 -9.35 -14.76 11.34
C ARG A 158 -9.45 -14.00 12.66
N ARG A 159 -10.56 -13.29 12.87
CA ARG A 159 -10.81 -12.47 14.06
C ARG A 159 -11.52 -13.23 15.18
N LEU A 160 -12.05 -14.41 14.91
CA LEU A 160 -12.55 -15.37 15.90
C LEU A 160 -11.39 -16.05 16.66
N SER A 161 -10.53 -15.25 17.29
CA SER A 161 -9.41 -15.70 18.13
C SER A 161 -9.78 -15.68 19.62
N SER A 162 -9.28 -16.63 20.40
CA SER A 162 -9.51 -16.66 21.84
C SER A 162 -8.76 -15.54 22.58
N PRO A 163 -9.31 -14.99 23.68
CA PRO A 163 -8.58 -14.05 24.54
C PRO A 163 -7.36 -14.72 25.18
N ARG A 164 -6.34 -13.93 25.55
CA ARG A 164 -5.02 -14.41 26.01
C ARG A 164 -5.10 -15.38 27.19
N ASN A 165 -6.09 -15.18 28.08
CA ASN A 165 -6.29 -15.99 29.28
C ASN A 165 -7.46 -16.98 29.14
N ALA A 166 -7.86 -17.32 27.91
CA ALA A 166 -8.98 -18.22 27.67
C ALA A 166 -8.75 -19.62 28.27
N THR A 167 -9.76 -20.12 28.97
CA THR A 167 -9.77 -21.53 29.39
C THR A 167 -9.73 -22.46 28.18
N ARG A 168 -9.36 -23.74 28.38
CA ARG A 168 -9.40 -24.75 27.31
C ARG A 168 -10.79 -24.86 26.68
N ALA A 169 -11.84 -24.92 27.51
CA ALA A 169 -13.23 -24.97 27.03
C ALA A 169 -13.60 -23.77 26.15
N SER A 170 -13.11 -22.57 26.50
CA SER A 170 -13.33 -21.36 25.70
C SER A 170 -12.55 -21.37 24.39
N ARG A 171 -11.34 -21.93 24.37
CA ARG A 171 -10.58 -22.16 23.12
C ARG A 171 -11.29 -23.15 22.21
N ASP A 172 -11.80 -24.25 22.78
CA ASP A 172 -12.57 -25.26 22.04
C ASP A 172 -13.88 -24.65 21.47
N LYS A 173 -14.59 -23.82 22.25
CA LYS A 173 -15.76 -23.05 21.78
C LYS A 173 -15.38 -22.12 20.60
N MET A 174 -14.28 -21.37 20.71
CA MET A 174 -13.83 -20.48 19.64
C MET A 174 -13.40 -21.24 18.38
N GLN A 175 -12.78 -22.41 18.51
CA GLN A 175 -12.47 -23.28 17.38
C GLN A 175 -13.76 -23.77 16.70
N PHE A 176 -14.73 -24.25 17.47
CA PHE A 176 -16.04 -24.66 16.94
C PHE A 176 -16.74 -23.51 16.19
N LEU A 177 -16.70 -22.30 16.72
CA LEU A 177 -17.27 -21.11 16.07
C LEU A 177 -16.56 -20.77 14.75
N ARG A 178 -15.22 -20.90 14.71
CA ARG A 178 -14.44 -20.74 13.47
C ARG A 178 -14.82 -21.78 12.42
N ASP A 179 -14.92 -23.05 12.80
CA ASP A 179 -15.31 -24.13 11.89
C ASP A 179 -16.73 -23.93 11.36
N SER A 180 -17.65 -23.50 12.23
CA SER A 180 -19.02 -23.18 11.83
C SER A 180 -19.09 -21.99 10.87
N MET A 181 -18.28 -20.94 11.10
CA MET A 181 -18.19 -19.80 10.19
C MET A 181 -17.59 -20.18 8.83
N ARG A 182 -16.66 -21.15 8.77
CA ARG A 182 -16.15 -21.71 7.50
C ARG A 182 -17.26 -22.42 6.71
N VAL A 183 -18.16 -23.13 7.39
CA VAL A 183 -19.33 -23.74 6.74
C VAL A 183 -20.24 -22.65 6.16
N ALA A 184 -20.57 -21.61 6.93
CA ALA A 184 -21.38 -20.48 6.44
C ALA A 184 -20.74 -19.77 5.24
N ARG A 185 -19.41 -19.61 5.23
CA ARG A 185 -18.66 -19.12 4.07
C ARG A 185 -18.86 -19.98 2.82
N SER A 186 -18.76 -21.30 2.98
CA SER A 186 -18.97 -22.24 1.87
C SER A 186 -20.41 -22.16 1.34
N GLU A 187 -21.41 -22.12 2.24
CA GLU A 187 -22.82 -21.96 1.88
C GLU A 187 -23.05 -20.64 1.10
N THR A 188 -22.44 -19.55 1.55
CA THR A 188 -22.54 -18.24 0.89
C THR A 188 -21.89 -18.25 -0.49
N THR A 189 -20.74 -18.90 -0.61
CA THR A 189 -20.03 -18.99 -1.90
C THR A 189 -20.88 -19.74 -2.92
N GLN A 190 -21.47 -20.87 -2.53
CA GLN A 190 -22.36 -21.63 -3.40
C GLN A 190 -23.61 -20.83 -3.82
N LEU A 191 -24.26 -20.17 -2.85
CA LEU A 191 -25.42 -19.32 -3.13
C LEU A 191 -25.06 -18.15 -4.05
N ARG A 192 -23.92 -17.51 -3.80
CA ARG A 192 -23.41 -16.41 -4.61
C ARG A 192 -23.19 -16.86 -6.05
N ASP A 193 -22.53 -17.99 -6.27
CA ASP A 193 -22.25 -18.50 -7.61
C ASP A 193 -23.55 -18.74 -8.41
N GLN A 194 -24.60 -19.23 -7.75
CA GLN A 194 -25.92 -19.44 -8.38
C GLN A 194 -26.66 -18.14 -8.66
N ILE A 195 -26.58 -17.15 -7.76
CA ILE A 195 -27.13 -15.81 -8.01
C ILE A 195 -26.40 -15.16 -9.19
N TYR A 196 -25.09 -15.29 -9.30
CA TYR A 196 -24.31 -14.75 -10.41
C TYR A 196 -24.64 -15.42 -11.74
N ASP A 197 -24.84 -16.75 -11.76
CA ASP A 197 -25.34 -17.47 -12.94
C ASP A 197 -26.74 -16.98 -13.34
N ALA A 198 -27.64 -16.74 -12.38
CA ALA A 198 -28.95 -16.16 -12.64
C ALA A 198 -28.86 -14.74 -13.24
N VAL A 199 -27.95 -13.87 -12.74
CA VAL A 199 -27.71 -12.54 -13.33
C VAL A 199 -27.22 -12.67 -14.76
N ALA A 200 -26.24 -13.54 -15.02
CA ALA A 200 -25.69 -13.74 -16.36
C ALA A 200 -26.76 -14.18 -17.36
N ARG A 201 -27.60 -15.15 -17.00
CA ARG A 201 -28.71 -15.60 -17.84
C ARG A 201 -29.74 -14.50 -18.10
N GLN A 202 -30.02 -13.67 -17.10
CA GLN A 202 -30.93 -12.52 -17.26
C GLN A 202 -30.36 -11.44 -18.19
N GLU A 203 -29.03 -11.31 -18.27
CA GLU A 203 -28.37 -10.35 -19.16
C GLU A 203 -28.20 -10.87 -20.60
N GLU A 204 -28.01 -12.19 -20.77
CA GLU A 204 -27.77 -12.82 -22.08
C GLU A 204 -29.03 -12.97 -22.94
N ASP A 205 -30.20 -13.23 -22.35
CA ASP A 205 -31.41 -13.58 -23.11
C ASP A 205 -32.62 -12.73 -22.70
N LYS A 206 -32.93 -11.70 -23.50
CA LYS A 206 -34.14 -10.88 -23.32
C LYS A 206 -35.40 -11.52 -23.92
N ASP A 207 -35.24 -12.51 -24.79
CA ASP A 207 -36.32 -13.07 -25.62
C ASP A 207 -36.59 -14.58 -25.37
N VAL A 208 -35.83 -15.24 -24.47
CA VAL A 208 -35.98 -16.66 -24.14
C VAL A 208 -36.42 -16.84 -22.69
N GLU A 209 -37.29 -17.83 -22.44
CA GLU A 209 -37.77 -18.19 -21.10
C GLU A 209 -36.58 -18.55 -20.18
N ILE A 210 -36.26 -17.66 -19.23
CA ILE A 210 -35.11 -17.79 -18.34
C ILE A 210 -35.35 -18.97 -17.38
N THR A 211 -34.54 -20.02 -17.53
CA THR A 211 -34.51 -21.12 -16.56
C THR A 211 -33.49 -20.80 -15.46
N PHE A 212 -33.96 -20.61 -14.22
CA PHE A 212 -33.10 -20.33 -13.07
C PHE A 212 -32.34 -21.58 -12.59
N PRO A 213 -31.10 -21.45 -12.10
CA PRO A 213 -30.37 -22.56 -11.49
C PRO A 213 -31.08 -23.04 -10.21
N GLY A 214 -30.96 -24.33 -9.90
CA GLY A 214 -31.45 -24.86 -8.63
C GLY A 214 -30.63 -24.34 -7.45
N LEU A 215 -31.30 -23.87 -6.40
CA LEU A 215 -30.64 -23.35 -5.19
C LEU A 215 -29.96 -24.45 -4.36
N PRO A 216 -28.95 -24.13 -3.53
CA PRO A 216 -28.23 -25.13 -2.78
C PRO A 216 -29.12 -25.62 -1.64
N ARG A 217 -29.02 -26.91 -1.31
CA ARG A 217 -29.66 -27.43 -0.10
C ARG A 217 -28.82 -27.04 1.10
N ILE A 218 -29.18 -25.94 1.76
CA ILE A 218 -28.59 -25.55 3.04
C ILE A 218 -29.24 -26.40 4.12
N GLU A 219 -28.50 -27.37 4.68
CA GLU A 219 -29.01 -28.25 5.73
C GLU A 219 -29.61 -27.44 6.88
N GLU A 220 -30.78 -27.84 7.37
CA GLU A 220 -31.41 -27.32 8.59
C GLU A 220 -30.56 -27.64 9.82
N THR A 221 -29.45 -26.93 10.01
CA THR A 221 -28.77 -26.89 11.31
C THR A 221 -29.77 -26.31 12.30
N PRO A 222 -30.18 -27.07 13.33
CA PRO A 222 -31.01 -26.53 14.40
C PRO A 222 -30.23 -25.39 15.02
N LEU A 223 -30.78 -24.18 14.99
CA LEU A 223 -30.20 -23.07 15.73
C LEU A 223 -30.31 -23.44 17.21
N THR A 224 -29.18 -23.82 17.81
CA THR A 224 -29.13 -24.32 19.20
C THR A 224 -29.34 -23.22 20.24
N VAL A 225 -29.62 -22.00 19.82
CA VAL A 225 -29.75 -20.81 20.67
C VAL A 225 -31.02 -20.08 20.24
N ASP A 226 -31.87 -19.72 21.21
CA ASP A 226 -33.00 -18.80 21.04
C ASP A 226 -32.45 -17.40 20.71
N PHE A 227 -32.00 -17.22 19.47
CA PHE A 227 -31.41 -15.99 18.95
C PHE A 227 -32.43 -15.26 18.09
N ASP A 228 -33.09 -14.26 18.69
CA ASP A 228 -34.05 -13.38 18.01
C ASP A 228 -33.34 -12.16 17.42
N MET A 229 -33.22 -12.13 16.10
CA MET A 229 -32.58 -11.04 15.34
C MET A 229 -33.24 -9.69 15.58
N ALA A 230 -34.57 -9.64 15.73
CA ALA A 230 -35.29 -8.39 15.91
C ALA A 230 -34.95 -7.78 17.27
N THR A 231 -34.99 -8.59 18.32
CA THR A 231 -34.60 -8.19 19.67
C THR A 231 -33.13 -7.73 19.74
N GLU A 232 -32.23 -8.41 19.02
CA GLU A 232 -30.81 -8.07 19.00
C GLU A 232 -30.50 -6.79 18.23
N LEU A 233 -31.17 -6.58 17.10
CA LEU A 233 -31.09 -5.33 16.36
C LEU A 233 -31.58 -4.16 17.22
N ASP A 234 -32.70 -4.31 17.91
CA ASP A 234 -33.23 -3.29 18.82
C ASP A 234 -32.25 -3.01 19.98
N ALA A 235 -31.65 -4.05 20.56
CA ALA A 235 -30.63 -3.91 21.60
C ALA A 235 -29.37 -3.19 21.08
N PHE A 236 -28.97 -3.43 19.83
CA PHE A 236 -27.83 -2.78 19.19
C PHE A 236 -28.10 -1.30 18.86
N LEU A 237 -29.33 -0.97 18.46
CA LEU A 237 -29.75 0.40 18.12
C LEU A 237 -30.02 1.28 19.35
N GLN A 238 -30.29 0.68 20.52
CA GLN A 238 -30.41 1.44 21.74
C GLN A 238 -29.05 2.05 22.13
N PRO A 239 -28.98 3.38 22.38
CA PRO A 239 -27.76 4.00 22.86
C PRO A 239 -27.38 3.36 24.19
N SER A 240 -26.29 2.58 24.19
CA SER A 240 -25.82 1.87 25.37
C SER A 240 -25.80 2.84 26.55
N PRO A 241 -26.58 2.62 27.62
CA PRO A 241 -26.52 3.46 28.79
C PRO A 241 -25.11 3.27 29.34
N ARG A 242 -24.23 4.24 29.08
CA ARG A 242 -22.93 4.29 29.74
C ARG A 242 -23.26 4.30 31.23
N LYS A 243 -23.01 3.19 31.92
CA LYS A 243 -22.84 3.20 33.38
C LYS A 243 -21.59 4.03 33.64
N LEU A 244 -21.75 5.35 33.59
CA LEU A 244 -20.87 6.29 34.25
C LEU A 244 -21.26 6.20 35.72
N THR A 245 -20.73 5.19 36.41
CA THR A 245 -20.57 5.27 37.86
C THR A 245 -19.70 6.49 38.12
N SER A 246 -20.24 7.49 38.81
CA SER A 246 -19.58 8.77 39.10
C SER A 246 -18.39 8.64 40.07
N GLU A 247 -17.84 7.46 40.24
CA GLU A 247 -16.76 7.14 41.19
C GLU A 247 -15.43 6.78 40.50
N ASP A 248 -15.40 6.62 39.17
CA ASP A 248 -14.20 6.17 38.44
C ASP A 248 -13.38 7.30 37.78
N SER A 249 -13.69 8.57 38.06
CA SER A 249 -12.93 9.71 37.52
C SER A 249 -11.60 9.98 38.25
N ASP A 250 -11.41 9.47 39.46
CA ASP A 250 -10.26 9.82 40.30
C ASP A 250 -9.30 8.66 40.62
N THR A 251 -9.59 7.41 40.19
CA THR A 251 -8.77 6.23 40.58
C THR A 251 -8.01 5.55 39.43
N LEU A 252 -8.11 6.03 38.18
CA LEU A 252 -7.39 5.40 37.07
C LEU A 252 -5.91 5.80 36.94
N THR A 253 -5.47 6.85 37.64
CA THR A 253 -4.07 7.31 37.59
C THR A 253 -3.18 6.70 38.69
N GLU A 254 -3.77 6.05 39.71
CA GLU A 254 -3.03 5.55 40.89
C GLU A 254 -2.85 4.02 40.94
N ARG A 255 -3.40 3.25 39.98
CA ARG A 255 -3.31 1.77 39.96
C ARG A 255 -2.22 1.18 39.07
N LEU A 256 -1.32 1.99 38.51
CA LEU A 256 -0.19 1.52 37.69
C LEU A 256 1.19 1.69 38.36
N GLN A 257 1.25 2.04 39.64
CA GLN A 257 2.48 2.05 40.43
C GLN A 257 2.20 1.34 41.76
N ASP A 258 3.18 0.56 42.22
CA ASP A 258 3.17 -0.30 43.41
C ASP A 258 2.46 -1.66 43.30
N LYS A 259 3.22 -2.64 42.79
CA LYS A 259 3.37 -3.98 43.38
C LYS A 259 4.63 -4.65 42.80
N ASP A 260 5.77 -4.14 43.24
CA ASP A 260 6.97 -4.95 43.42
C ASP A 260 6.94 -5.47 44.88
N ASP A 261 7.57 -6.62 45.11
CA ASP A 261 7.70 -7.38 46.37
C ASP A 261 6.83 -8.65 46.49
N GLY A 262 7.46 -9.80 46.22
CA GLY A 262 7.07 -11.09 46.79
C GLY A 262 7.38 -12.30 45.92
N HIS A 263 8.57 -12.88 46.09
CA HIS A 263 8.98 -14.20 45.59
C HIS A 263 7.88 -15.26 45.65
N ASP A 264 7.59 -15.90 44.50
CA ASP A 264 7.20 -17.31 44.45
C ASP A 264 7.81 -17.96 43.19
N ASP A 265 8.96 -18.61 43.39
CA ASP A 265 9.63 -19.47 42.42
C ASP A 265 8.84 -20.76 42.24
N SER A 266 7.82 -20.71 41.38
CA SER A 266 7.22 -21.91 40.80
C SER A 266 7.32 -21.84 39.28
N PRO A 267 8.15 -22.67 38.61
CA PRO A 267 8.24 -22.68 37.16
C PRO A 267 6.96 -23.30 36.59
N ARG A 268 5.95 -22.46 36.38
CA ARG A 268 4.85 -22.78 35.47
C ARG A 268 5.45 -22.79 34.07
N SER A 269 5.71 -23.99 33.57
CA SER A 269 5.91 -24.26 32.15
C SER A 269 4.64 -23.83 31.40
N GLY A 270 4.60 -22.54 31.04
CA GLY A 270 3.63 -21.98 30.13
C GLY A 270 3.89 -22.60 28.77
N ASP A 271 3.09 -23.61 28.46
CA ASP A 271 2.94 -24.19 27.14
C ASP A 271 2.38 -23.09 26.22
N THR A 272 3.27 -22.26 25.70
CA THR A 272 2.98 -21.39 24.56
C THR A 272 2.71 -22.34 23.41
N SER A 273 1.43 -22.58 23.13
CA SER A 273 0.99 -23.33 21.97
C SER A 273 1.52 -22.61 20.72
N ASP A 274 2.71 -23.02 20.26
CA ASP A 274 3.49 -22.48 19.15
C ASP A 274 2.84 -22.75 17.77
N SER A 275 1.51 -22.80 17.73
CA SER A 275 0.69 -23.09 16.55
C SER A 275 -0.18 -21.90 16.15
N GLU A 276 0.29 -20.68 16.35
CA GLU A 276 -0.29 -19.54 15.63
C GLU A 276 0.07 -19.70 14.14
N GLU A 277 -0.89 -20.13 13.32
CA GLU A 277 -0.78 -20.24 11.86
C GLU A 277 -0.20 -18.92 11.33
N GLY A 278 0.96 -18.93 10.64
CA GLY A 278 1.66 -17.69 10.26
C GLY A 278 0.83 -16.72 9.43
N TRP A 279 -0.20 -17.21 8.75
CA TRP A 279 -1.20 -16.39 8.06
C TRP A 279 -1.95 -15.42 8.97
N ASP A 280 -2.28 -15.83 10.20
CA ASP A 280 -2.93 -14.95 11.18
C ASP A 280 -2.01 -13.81 11.60
N ILE A 281 -0.69 -14.05 11.58
CA ILE A 281 0.34 -13.06 11.94
C ILE A 281 0.50 -12.04 10.80
N VAL A 282 0.61 -12.51 9.55
CA VAL A 282 0.67 -11.65 8.35
C VAL A 282 -0.59 -10.78 8.25
N ALA A 283 -1.79 -11.38 8.37
CA ALA A 283 -3.06 -10.69 8.22
C ALA A 283 -3.32 -9.63 9.31
N ARG A 284 -2.78 -9.83 10.52
CA ARG A 284 -2.85 -8.84 11.61
C ARG A 284 -1.77 -7.76 11.51
N GLY A 285 -0.84 -7.89 10.57
CA GLY A 285 0.38 -7.07 10.51
C GLY A 285 1.26 -7.24 11.76
N GLY A 286 1.10 -8.36 12.48
CA GLY A 286 1.87 -8.71 13.66
C GLY A 286 3.22 -9.32 13.28
N TRP A 287 4.18 -9.34 14.22
CA TRP A 287 5.49 -9.96 14.01
C TRP A 287 5.71 -11.04 15.07
N ARG A 288 6.36 -12.15 14.68
CA ARG A 288 6.85 -13.14 15.65
C ARG A 288 8.04 -12.57 16.39
N ASP A 289 8.19 -12.95 17.66
CA ASP A 289 9.34 -12.54 18.46
C ASP A 289 10.64 -13.16 17.92
N PRO A 290 11.64 -12.36 17.51
CA PRO A 290 12.94 -12.85 17.05
C PRO A 290 13.65 -13.77 18.07
N SER A 291 13.36 -13.65 19.36
CA SER A 291 13.92 -14.50 20.41
C SER A 291 13.56 -15.98 20.23
N ASN A 292 12.46 -16.28 19.54
CA ASN A 292 11.98 -17.63 19.30
C ASN A 292 12.62 -18.30 18.07
N LEU A 293 13.40 -17.60 17.24
CA LEU A 293 14.02 -18.18 16.04
C LEU A 293 14.78 -19.49 16.31
N ARG A 294 15.57 -19.53 17.40
CA ARG A 294 16.32 -20.73 17.79
C ARG A 294 15.42 -21.92 18.13
N LYS A 295 14.25 -21.68 18.75
CA LYS A 295 13.29 -22.74 19.06
C LYS A 295 12.73 -23.39 17.79
N HIS A 296 12.64 -22.63 16.71
CA HIS A 296 12.18 -23.11 15.40
C HIS A 296 13.31 -23.58 14.48
N GLY A 297 14.53 -23.78 15.01
CA GLY A 297 15.68 -24.22 14.20
C GLY A 297 16.15 -23.18 13.16
N LEU A 298 15.73 -21.92 13.31
CA LEU A 298 16.12 -20.83 12.44
C LEU A 298 17.29 -20.06 13.04
N ARG A 299 18.14 -19.53 12.15
CA ARG A 299 19.32 -18.75 12.57
C ARG A 299 18.86 -17.42 13.16
N ALA A 300 19.51 -16.97 14.23
CA ALA A 300 19.19 -15.67 14.80
C ALA A 300 19.47 -14.53 13.81
N VAL A 301 18.79 -13.40 14.01
CA VAL A 301 18.97 -12.15 13.27
C VAL A 301 19.56 -11.08 14.19
N TRP A 302 20.29 -10.13 13.61
CA TRP A 302 20.64 -8.90 14.30
C TRP A 302 19.42 -7.98 14.28
N THR A 303 19.13 -7.35 15.42
CA THR A 303 18.00 -6.42 15.58
C THR A 303 18.51 -5.03 15.94
N GLY A 304 17.87 -3.98 15.41
CA GLY A 304 18.27 -2.60 15.70
C GLY A 304 18.20 -2.19 17.17
N ARG A 305 17.44 -2.92 18.01
CA ARG A 305 17.31 -2.64 19.46
C ARG A 305 18.13 -3.58 20.34
N GLY A 306 18.26 -4.85 19.95
CA GLY A 306 18.86 -5.90 20.78
C GLY A 306 20.21 -6.40 20.28
N GLY A 307 20.69 -5.92 19.14
CA GLY A 307 21.87 -6.45 18.47
C GLY A 307 21.66 -7.90 18.02
N TYR A 308 22.75 -8.65 17.90
CA TYR A 308 22.75 -10.08 17.63
C TYR A 308 22.86 -10.89 18.94
N PRO A 309 22.09 -11.97 19.13
CA PRO A 309 22.23 -12.80 20.32
C PRO A 309 23.48 -13.68 20.23
N GLY A 310 24.58 -13.21 20.81
CA GLY A 310 25.87 -13.91 20.91
C GLY A 310 26.94 -13.35 19.97
N LYS A 311 27.85 -14.21 19.51
CA LYS A 311 28.87 -13.82 18.54
C LYS A 311 28.21 -13.58 17.17
N ILE A 312 28.43 -12.40 16.60
CA ILE A 312 27.92 -12.02 15.27
C ILE A 312 28.60 -12.88 14.20
N PRO A 313 27.86 -13.61 13.36
CA PRO A 313 28.41 -14.32 12.20
C PRO A 313 29.01 -13.35 11.17
N ASP A 314 30.08 -13.77 10.49
CA ASP A 314 30.83 -12.90 9.55
C ASP A 314 29.95 -12.36 8.40
N ASP A 315 29.01 -13.17 7.91
CA ASP A 315 28.07 -12.80 6.84
C ASP A 315 27.02 -11.77 7.27
N ILE A 316 26.71 -11.68 8.57
CA ILE A 316 25.90 -10.61 9.15
C ILE A 316 26.78 -9.39 9.49
N ALA A 317 28.01 -9.63 9.96
CA ALA A 317 28.97 -8.58 10.27
C ALA A 317 29.41 -7.78 9.04
N GLU A 318 29.41 -8.37 7.83
CA GLU A 318 29.64 -7.66 6.55
C GLU A 318 28.63 -6.51 6.35
N TRP A 319 27.45 -6.61 6.96
CA TRP A 319 26.43 -5.60 6.91
C TRP A 319 26.43 -4.68 8.14
N LEU A 320 27.36 -4.81 9.07
CA LEU A 320 27.45 -3.92 10.24
C LEU A 320 28.64 -2.96 10.08
N ASP A 321 28.51 -1.80 10.72
CA ASP A 321 29.60 -0.85 10.90
C ASP A 321 30.65 -1.42 11.87
N GLU A 322 31.81 -0.77 12.00
CA GLU A 322 32.94 -1.26 12.81
C GLU A 322 32.59 -1.48 14.30
N ASP A 323 31.54 -0.82 14.79
CA ASP A 323 31.03 -0.96 16.15
C ASP A 323 30.02 -2.11 16.32
N GLY A 324 29.74 -2.87 15.27
CA GLY A 324 28.77 -3.97 15.29
C GLY A 324 27.30 -3.49 15.27
N THR A 325 27.06 -2.24 14.88
CA THR A 325 25.73 -1.68 14.68
C THR A 325 25.47 -1.36 13.21
N ARG A 326 24.22 -1.10 12.83
CA ARG A 326 23.90 -0.52 11.51
C ARG A 326 22.69 0.38 11.67
N ARG A 327 22.89 1.68 11.48
CA ARG A 327 21.83 2.66 11.68
C ARG A 327 20.83 2.66 10.53
N GLY A 328 19.62 3.13 10.82
CA GLY A 328 18.48 3.07 9.91
C GLY A 328 18.07 1.64 9.53
N THR A 329 18.44 0.61 10.30
CA THR A 329 18.16 -0.79 10.00
C THR A 329 17.38 -1.45 11.13
N GLN A 330 16.30 -2.14 10.77
CA GLN A 330 15.46 -2.85 11.73
C GLN A 330 15.96 -4.28 11.99
N PHE A 331 16.28 -5.01 10.91
CA PHE A 331 16.75 -6.39 10.97
C PHE A 331 17.86 -6.65 9.96
N ILE A 332 18.82 -7.50 10.33
CA ILE A 332 19.80 -8.09 9.43
C ILE A 332 19.89 -9.57 9.71
N GLY A 333 19.70 -10.40 8.70
CA GLY A 333 19.83 -11.84 8.86
C GLY A 333 19.38 -12.62 7.64
N PRO A 334 19.40 -13.96 7.72
CA PRO A 334 18.95 -14.82 6.64
C PRO A 334 17.48 -14.57 6.33
N ILE A 335 17.14 -14.53 5.05
CA ILE A 335 15.77 -14.28 4.63
C ILE A 335 14.76 -15.27 5.21
N LYS A 336 15.14 -16.52 5.42
CA LYS A 336 14.26 -17.53 6.02
C LYS A 336 13.83 -17.11 7.42
N SER A 337 14.77 -16.61 8.22
CA SER A 337 14.49 -16.07 9.55
C SER A 337 13.67 -14.78 9.48
N LEU A 338 13.95 -13.90 8.51
CA LEU A 338 13.21 -12.65 8.33
C LEU A 338 11.75 -12.90 7.91
N PHE A 339 11.52 -13.79 6.94
CA PHE A 339 10.17 -14.21 6.54
C PHE A 339 9.41 -14.87 7.67
N TRP A 340 10.07 -15.71 8.47
CA TRP A 340 9.45 -16.30 9.65
C TRP A 340 9.02 -15.25 10.67
N ILE A 341 9.86 -14.23 10.93
CA ILE A 341 9.48 -13.07 11.79
C ILE A 341 8.25 -12.37 11.23
N GLY A 342 8.18 -12.20 9.90
CA GLY A 342 7.05 -11.58 9.22
C GLY A 342 5.79 -12.44 9.13
N GLY A 343 5.83 -13.71 9.55
CA GLY A 343 4.73 -14.67 9.44
C GLY A 343 4.57 -15.30 8.04
N TYR A 344 5.52 -15.10 7.13
CA TYR A 344 5.46 -15.61 5.75
C TYR A 344 5.93 -17.07 5.66
N ASP A 345 5.21 -18.00 6.29
CA ASP A 345 5.60 -19.41 6.40
C ASP A 345 5.80 -20.11 5.04
N GLU A 346 5.02 -19.76 4.02
CA GLU A 346 5.23 -20.29 2.67
C GLU A 346 6.56 -19.84 2.06
N LEU A 347 7.00 -18.61 2.34
CA LEU A 347 8.30 -18.14 1.87
C LEU A 347 9.44 -18.79 2.64
N VAL A 348 9.25 -19.13 3.92
CA VAL A 348 10.19 -19.95 4.70
C VAL A 348 10.39 -21.32 4.04
N GLN A 349 9.30 -21.94 3.57
CA GLN A 349 9.34 -23.23 2.87
C GLN A 349 9.93 -23.09 1.46
N ALA A 350 9.58 -22.02 0.73
CA ALA A 350 10.07 -21.77 -0.62
C ALA A 350 11.60 -21.62 -0.68
N VAL A 351 12.22 -21.14 0.39
CA VAL A 351 13.70 -21.05 0.50
C VAL A 351 14.37 -22.43 0.57
N ASP A 352 13.69 -23.45 1.09
CA ASP A 352 14.22 -24.82 1.13
C ASP A 352 13.86 -25.64 -0.12
N ASP A 353 12.89 -25.18 -0.90
CA ASP A 353 12.36 -25.94 -2.04
C ASP A 353 13.19 -25.63 -3.30
N PRO A 354 13.86 -26.64 -3.89
CA PRO A 354 14.73 -26.46 -5.05
C PRO A 354 13.99 -26.03 -6.32
N ALA A 355 12.65 -26.03 -6.33
CA ALA A 355 11.85 -25.49 -7.42
C ALA A 355 11.88 -23.95 -7.49
N PHE A 356 12.28 -23.27 -6.41
CA PHE A 356 12.41 -21.82 -6.38
C PHE A 356 13.87 -21.37 -6.49
N THR A 357 14.08 -20.16 -6.99
CA THR A 357 15.41 -19.56 -7.15
C THR A 357 15.80 -18.64 -5.99
N ILE A 358 14.95 -18.58 -4.95
CA ILE A 358 15.23 -17.84 -3.73
C ILE A 358 16.17 -18.66 -2.83
N GLU A 359 17.27 -18.05 -2.40
CA GLU A 359 18.31 -18.68 -1.57
C GLU A 359 18.37 -18.01 -0.20
N ASP A 360 18.73 -18.74 0.87
CA ASP A 360 18.79 -18.21 2.25
C ASP A 360 19.95 -17.22 2.49
N GLU A 361 19.97 -16.13 1.74
CA GLU A 361 20.97 -15.06 1.79
C GLU A 361 20.69 -14.07 2.93
N VAL A 362 21.74 -13.41 3.41
CA VAL A 362 21.59 -12.34 4.42
C VAL A 362 21.05 -11.09 3.76
N GLN A 363 19.91 -10.59 4.26
CA GLN A 363 19.28 -9.36 3.81
C GLN A 363 19.09 -8.36 4.94
N ILE A 364 18.79 -7.13 4.54
CA ILE A 364 18.55 -5.99 5.40
C ILE A 364 17.10 -5.55 5.27
N ILE A 365 16.45 -5.33 6.40
CA ILE A 365 15.17 -4.63 6.47
C ILE A 365 15.43 -3.23 7.02
N PRO A 366 15.24 -2.17 6.21
CA PRO A 366 15.40 -0.79 6.67
C PRO A 366 14.46 -0.46 7.84
N GLY A 367 14.85 0.50 8.66
CA GLY A 367 14.04 1.04 9.75
C GLY A 367 12.73 1.61 9.23
N GLY A 368 11.62 1.17 9.79
CA GLY A 368 10.27 1.58 9.36
C GLY A 368 9.70 0.75 8.20
N ALA A 369 10.49 -0.12 7.57
CA ALA A 369 10.01 -1.08 6.59
C ALA A 369 9.50 -2.36 7.29
N LYS A 370 8.44 -2.95 6.73
CA LYS A 370 7.98 -4.30 7.13
C LYS A 370 8.78 -5.37 6.40
N VAL A 371 8.80 -6.60 6.91
CA VAL A 371 9.36 -7.77 6.23
C VAL A 371 8.78 -7.94 4.81
N GLY A 372 7.53 -7.52 4.59
CA GLY A 372 6.88 -7.48 3.28
C GLY A 372 7.67 -6.75 2.19
N TYR A 373 8.53 -5.78 2.55
CA TYR A 373 9.44 -5.12 1.61
C TYR A 373 10.32 -6.11 0.82
N LEU A 374 10.75 -7.20 1.47
CA LEU A 374 11.53 -8.25 0.82
C LEU A 374 10.66 -9.05 -0.16
N VAL A 375 9.37 -9.24 0.12
CA VAL A 375 8.44 -9.96 -0.75
C VAL A 375 8.32 -9.24 -2.10
N ASP A 376 8.12 -7.92 -2.09
CA ASP A 376 8.09 -7.09 -3.31
C ASP A 376 9.41 -7.24 -4.08
N ARG A 377 10.54 -7.07 -3.41
CA ARG A 377 11.86 -7.16 -4.04
C ARG A 377 12.11 -8.54 -4.67
N TYR A 378 11.84 -9.63 -3.95
CA TYR A 378 12.05 -10.98 -4.46
C TYR A 378 11.11 -11.33 -5.61
N TYR A 379 9.90 -10.77 -5.62
CA TYR A 379 9.00 -10.90 -6.76
C TYR A 379 9.51 -10.12 -7.97
N GLU A 380 9.97 -8.89 -7.76
CA GLU A 380 10.57 -8.05 -8.81
C GLU A 380 11.82 -8.69 -9.43
N ASP A 381 12.64 -9.35 -8.61
CA ASP A 381 13.82 -10.12 -9.02
C ASP A 381 13.46 -11.46 -9.70
N GLY A 382 12.18 -11.84 -9.75
CA GLY A 382 11.70 -13.10 -10.31
C GLY A 382 12.12 -14.33 -9.51
N LYS A 383 12.47 -14.15 -8.23
CA LYS A 383 12.91 -15.21 -7.32
C LYS A 383 11.76 -15.96 -6.65
N ILE A 384 10.58 -15.34 -6.60
CA ILE A 384 9.35 -15.97 -6.11
C ILE A 384 8.25 -15.92 -7.20
N PRO A 385 7.51 -17.01 -7.41
CA PRO A 385 6.39 -17.02 -8.33
C PRO A 385 5.27 -16.08 -7.92
N GLU A 386 4.53 -15.61 -8.93
CA GLU A 386 3.44 -14.65 -8.76
C GLU A 386 2.35 -15.13 -7.78
N TYR A 387 2.05 -16.42 -7.73
CA TYR A 387 1.04 -16.93 -6.80
C TYR A 387 1.48 -16.80 -5.33
N ILE A 388 2.76 -17.04 -5.02
CA ILE A 388 3.31 -16.85 -3.66
C ILE A 388 3.28 -15.37 -3.30
N TYR A 389 3.72 -14.51 -4.22
CA TYR A 389 3.67 -13.05 -4.05
C TYR A 389 2.24 -12.56 -3.77
N ARG A 390 1.27 -12.95 -4.61
CA ARG A 390 -0.13 -12.56 -4.47
C ARG A 390 -0.72 -13.02 -3.14
N ARG A 391 -0.40 -14.24 -2.71
CA ARG A 391 -0.85 -14.75 -1.40
C ARG A 391 -0.21 -14.00 -0.24
N ALA A 392 1.10 -13.81 -0.27
CA ALA A 392 1.84 -13.08 0.77
C ALA A 392 1.37 -11.63 0.93
N MET A 393 0.93 -10.98 -0.16
CA MET A 393 0.38 -9.63 -0.15
C MET A 393 -1.13 -9.56 0.14
N GLY A 394 -1.79 -10.70 0.35
CA GLY A 394 -3.23 -10.77 0.62
C GLY A 394 -4.12 -10.51 -0.60
N TYR A 395 -3.56 -10.51 -1.81
CA TYR A 395 -4.32 -10.31 -3.06
C TYR A 395 -5.14 -11.54 -3.48
N GLU A 396 -4.96 -12.70 -2.85
CA GLU A 396 -5.75 -13.89 -3.15
C GLU A 396 -7.18 -13.82 -2.57
N ASP A 397 -7.38 -13.18 -1.42
CA ASP A 397 -8.69 -13.06 -0.75
C ASP A 397 -9.60 -12.02 -1.41
N ASP A 398 -9.03 -11.07 -2.16
CA ASP A 398 -9.76 -9.97 -2.77
C ASP A 398 -10.20 -10.32 -4.20
N ILE A 399 -11.02 -11.37 -4.32
CA ILE A 399 -11.64 -11.79 -5.59
C ILE A 399 -12.47 -10.63 -6.20
N ILE A 400 -12.92 -9.66 -5.40
CA ILE A 400 -13.63 -8.46 -5.87
C ILE A 400 -12.67 -7.52 -6.64
N PHE A 401 -11.40 -7.41 -6.24
CA PHE A 401 -10.39 -6.68 -7.02
C PHE A 401 -10.02 -7.39 -8.33
N ARG A 402 -10.14 -8.73 -8.40
CA ARG A 402 -9.84 -9.52 -9.62
C ARG A 402 -10.73 -9.15 -10.81
N GLN A 403 -11.95 -8.69 -10.58
CA GLN A 403 -12.90 -8.40 -11.67
C GLN A 403 -12.88 -6.94 -12.13
N ARG A 404 -12.30 -6.00 -11.35
CA ARG A 404 -12.35 -4.56 -11.69
C ARG A 404 -11.04 -3.95 -12.15
N LEU A 405 -9.89 -4.58 -11.91
CA LEU A 405 -8.60 -4.09 -12.41
C LEU A 405 -7.84 -5.22 -13.11
N THR A 406 -8.16 -5.45 -14.38
CA THR A 406 -7.28 -6.18 -15.32
C THR A 406 -6.08 -5.30 -15.68
N VAL A 407 -5.34 -4.80 -14.68
CA VAL A 407 -4.03 -4.23 -14.94
C VAL A 407 -3.07 -5.41 -14.96
N LEU A 408 -2.88 -5.99 -16.15
CA LEU A 408 -1.69 -6.75 -16.42
C LEU A 408 -0.52 -5.82 -16.06
N THR A 409 0.18 -6.11 -14.96
CA THR A 409 1.54 -5.62 -14.81
C THR A 409 2.27 -6.19 -16.00
N ALA A 410 2.47 -5.37 -17.03
CA ALA A 410 3.39 -5.74 -18.10
C ALA A 410 4.70 -6.16 -17.41
N ARG A 411 5.51 -6.99 -18.06
CA ARG A 411 6.87 -7.30 -17.56
C ARG A 411 7.74 -6.05 -17.69
N ILE A 412 7.47 -5.06 -16.86
CA ILE A 412 7.99 -3.69 -16.87
C ILE A 412 9.43 -3.69 -16.30
N ASN A 413 9.85 -4.77 -15.62
CA ASN A 413 11.15 -4.89 -14.94
C ASN A 413 12.26 -5.49 -15.81
N VAL A 414 11.93 -6.00 -17.00
CA VAL A 414 12.93 -6.63 -17.89
C VAL A 414 13.69 -5.54 -18.63
N LEU A 415 15.03 -5.57 -18.54
CA LEU A 415 15.89 -4.72 -19.34
C LEU A 415 15.56 -4.91 -20.83
N PRO A 416 15.19 -3.87 -21.59
CA PRO A 416 14.88 -4.04 -23.00
C PRO A 416 16.07 -4.64 -23.75
N ARG A 417 15.86 -5.72 -24.51
CA ARG A 417 16.95 -6.39 -25.27
C ARG A 417 17.66 -5.46 -26.26
N ALA A 418 17.02 -4.36 -26.62
CA ALA A 418 17.55 -3.35 -27.53
C ALA A 418 18.59 -2.41 -26.89
N ILE A 419 18.81 -2.46 -25.57
CA ILE A 419 19.78 -1.58 -24.90
C ILE A 419 21.21 -2.06 -25.18
N PRO A 420 22.06 -1.23 -25.83
CA PRO A 420 23.44 -1.59 -26.15
C PRO A 420 24.39 -1.44 -24.97
N ASP A 421 25.57 -2.05 -25.06
CA ASP A 421 26.64 -1.90 -24.06
C ASP A 421 27.34 -0.54 -24.10
N ASN A 422 27.30 0.14 -25.25
CA ASN A 422 27.91 1.45 -25.49
C ASN A 422 26.83 2.49 -25.80
N PRO A 423 27.05 3.78 -25.48
CA PRO A 423 26.06 4.81 -25.74
C PRO A 423 25.61 4.84 -27.20
N GLN A 424 24.31 4.69 -27.42
CA GLN A 424 23.71 4.79 -28.74
C GLN A 424 22.37 5.50 -28.65
N SER A 425 22.05 6.35 -29.62
CA SER A 425 20.71 6.92 -29.73
C SER A 425 19.70 5.84 -30.12
N ARG A 426 18.60 5.74 -29.36
CA ARG A 426 17.48 4.82 -29.61
C ARG A 426 16.16 5.57 -29.49
N THR A 427 15.21 5.23 -30.34
CA THR A 427 13.84 5.74 -30.22
C THR A 427 13.18 5.16 -28.97
N ILE A 428 12.54 6.00 -28.15
CA ILE A 428 11.90 5.56 -26.91
C ILE A 428 10.86 4.48 -27.20
N ARG A 429 10.08 4.65 -28.27
CA ARG A 429 9.07 3.67 -28.73
C ARG A 429 9.65 2.30 -29.07
N SER A 430 10.92 2.22 -29.50
CA SER A 430 11.58 0.94 -29.77
C SER A 430 11.97 0.18 -28.51
N MET A 431 12.25 0.92 -27.42
CA MET A 431 12.58 0.34 -26.11
C MET A 431 11.31 0.06 -25.30
N TYR A 432 10.30 0.92 -25.43
CA TYR A 432 9.03 0.88 -24.71
C TYR A 432 7.86 1.13 -25.69
N PRO A 433 7.28 0.06 -26.27
CA PRO A 433 6.20 0.19 -27.26
C PRO A 433 4.95 0.90 -26.76
N LEU A 434 4.71 0.87 -25.44
CA LEU A 434 3.59 1.54 -24.78
C LEU A 434 3.87 3.01 -24.41
N SER A 435 5.08 3.51 -24.71
CA SER A 435 5.43 4.92 -24.51
C SER A 435 4.51 5.82 -25.32
N ARG A 436 3.87 6.77 -24.64
CA ARG A 436 3.11 7.86 -25.27
C ARG A 436 4.03 9.07 -25.39
N PRO A 437 4.46 9.45 -26.60
CA PRO A 437 5.50 10.45 -26.81
C PRO A 437 5.00 11.89 -26.65
N GLN A 438 4.13 12.21 -25.68
CA GLN A 438 3.45 13.51 -25.66
C GLN A 438 4.43 14.69 -25.56
N SER A 439 5.48 14.56 -24.75
CA SER A 439 6.52 15.60 -24.62
C SER A 439 7.95 15.04 -24.51
N LEU A 440 8.12 13.72 -24.56
CA LEU A 440 9.43 13.09 -24.59
C LEU A 440 10.09 13.27 -25.96
N PRO A 441 11.42 13.40 -26.02
CA PRO A 441 12.14 13.38 -27.29
C PRO A 441 11.92 12.04 -28.01
N GLU A 442 11.92 12.08 -29.35
CA GLU A 442 11.74 10.88 -30.17
C GLU A 442 12.81 9.81 -29.87
N SER A 443 14.05 10.25 -29.66
CA SER A 443 15.19 9.40 -29.35
C SER A 443 16.03 9.95 -28.21
N VAL A 444 16.65 9.03 -27.46
CA VAL A 444 17.55 9.33 -26.34
C VAL A 444 18.79 8.46 -26.44
N ALA A 445 19.93 8.94 -25.95
CA ALA A 445 21.09 8.09 -25.79
C ALA A 445 20.80 7.05 -24.70
N CYS A 446 21.11 5.78 -24.94
CA CYS A 446 20.98 4.76 -23.92
C CYS A 446 22.12 3.75 -24.00
N PHE A 447 22.44 3.19 -22.84
CA PHE A 447 23.38 2.08 -22.71
C PHE A 447 23.23 1.41 -21.34
N LYS A 448 23.75 0.19 -21.23
CA LYS A 448 23.81 -0.55 -19.98
C LYS A 448 25.22 -0.63 -19.41
N VAL A 449 25.29 -0.67 -18.08
CA VAL A 449 26.53 -0.80 -17.33
C VAL A 449 26.38 -1.93 -16.34
N LYS A 450 27.37 -2.82 -16.32
CA LYS A 450 27.41 -3.90 -15.33
C LYS A 450 27.58 -3.30 -13.94
N ARG A 451 26.77 -3.76 -12.99
CA ARG A 451 26.84 -3.34 -11.60
C ARG A 451 28.21 -3.67 -11.01
N GLU A 452 28.71 -2.76 -10.19
CA GLU A 452 29.95 -2.94 -9.43
C GLU A 452 29.66 -2.79 -7.94
N LYS A 453 30.24 -3.67 -7.11
CA LYS A 453 30.06 -3.62 -5.65
C LYS A 453 30.60 -2.30 -5.07
N LYS A 454 31.69 -1.78 -5.63
CA LYS A 454 32.30 -0.52 -5.21
C LYS A 454 31.74 0.63 -6.04
N ARG A 455 31.06 1.57 -5.37
CA ARG A 455 30.42 2.72 -6.01
C ARG A 455 31.36 3.57 -6.85
N GLU A 456 32.54 3.90 -6.33
CA GLU A 456 33.56 4.69 -7.05
C GLU A 456 33.94 4.05 -8.40
N LYS A 457 34.01 2.71 -8.42
CA LYS A 457 34.31 1.95 -9.64
C LYS A 457 33.14 2.00 -10.61
N LEU A 458 31.90 1.89 -10.13
CA LEU A 458 30.70 2.05 -10.94
C LEU A 458 30.65 3.44 -11.59
N VAL A 459 30.84 4.50 -10.81
CA VAL A 459 30.84 5.89 -11.30
C VAL A 459 31.94 6.09 -12.34
N LYS A 460 33.16 5.60 -12.08
CA LYS A 460 34.27 5.67 -13.03
C LYS A 460 33.95 4.94 -14.34
N GLN A 461 33.35 3.75 -14.26
CA GLN A 461 32.95 2.97 -15.43
C GLN A 461 31.86 3.67 -16.23
N ILE A 462 30.85 4.24 -15.55
CA ILE A 462 29.79 5.02 -16.21
C ILE A 462 30.37 6.23 -16.92
N ARG A 463 31.21 7.03 -16.25
CA ARG A 463 31.85 8.20 -16.87
C ARG A 463 32.74 7.82 -18.05
N GLN A 464 33.53 6.76 -17.93
CA GLN A 464 34.36 6.25 -19.03
C GLN A 464 33.51 5.82 -20.24
N LYS A 465 32.39 5.13 -20.01
CA LYS A 465 31.49 4.71 -21.09
C LYS A 465 30.73 5.89 -21.71
N ALA A 466 30.26 6.81 -20.87
CA ALA A 466 29.46 7.95 -21.31
C ALA A 466 30.29 8.98 -22.10
N GLY A 467 31.58 9.13 -21.78
CA GLY A 467 32.43 10.16 -22.37
C GLY A 467 31.83 11.54 -22.20
N ASP A 468 31.84 12.31 -23.28
CA ASP A 468 31.35 13.70 -23.36
C ASP A 468 29.87 13.87 -23.00
N LEU A 469 29.08 12.79 -22.93
CA LEU A 469 27.68 12.85 -22.54
C LEU A 469 27.47 13.39 -21.12
N LEU A 470 28.47 13.22 -20.24
CA LEU A 470 28.43 13.64 -18.82
C LEU A 470 29.35 14.83 -18.50
N GLU A 471 29.88 15.55 -19.49
CA GLU A 471 30.82 16.66 -19.24
C GLU A 471 30.14 18.02 -19.00
N SER A 472 28.82 18.10 -19.13
CA SER A 472 28.06 19.34 -18.92
C SER A 472 27.83 19.65 -17.45
N ASN A 473 28.05 20.90 -17.04
CA ASN A 473 27.71 21.36 -15.68
C ASN A 473 26.20 21.53 -15.46
N ASP A 474 25.41 21.57 -16.54
CA ASP A 474 23.95 21.74 -16.49
C ASP A 474 23.24 20.40 -16.77
N MET A 475 23.29 19.52 -15.77
CA MET A 475 22.65 18.21 -15.81
C MET A 475 21.85 17.96 -14.54
N TRP A 476 20.69 17.34 -14.72
CA TRP A 476 19.85 16.83 -13.64
C TRP A 476 19.67 15.33 -13.81
N PHE A 477 19.76 14.60 -12.71
CA PHE A 477 19.78 13.16 -12.67
C PHE A 477 18.60 12.65 -11.87
N ARG A 478 17.94 11.61 -12.35
CA ARG A 478 16.90 10.91 -11.60
C ARG A 478 17.23 9.43 -11.59
N GLY A 479 17.43 8.87 -10.41
CA GLY A 479 17.54 7.42 -10.22
C GLY A 479 16.18 6.81 -9.94
N LEU A 480 15.92 5.66 -10.54
CA LEU A 480 14.63 4.99 -10.41
C LEU A 480 14.75 3.49 -10.68
N THR A 481 13.79 2.72 -10.17
CA THR A 481 13.65 1.31 -10.54
C THR A 481 13.26 1.19 -12.02
N ARG A 482 13.50 0.03 -12.64
CA ARG A 482 13.05 -0.22 -14.03
C ARG A 482 11.53 -0.10 -14.16
N THR A 483 10.77 -0.47 -13.12
CA THR A 483 9.32 -0.29 -13.06
C THR A 483 8.94 1.18 -13.18
N ALA A 484 9.52 2.01 -12.32
CA ALA A 484 9.29 3.44 -12.32
C ALA A 484 9.76 4.10 -13.62
N LEU A 485 10.83 3.60 -14.26
CA LEU A 485 11.30 4.08 -15.56
C LEU A 485 10.26 3.86 -16.63
N ALA A 486 9.81 2.63 -16.77
CA ALA A 486 8.85 2.27 -17.80
C ALA A 486 7.49 2.94 -17.57
N CYS A 487 7.03 3.12 -16.32
CA CYS A 487 5.86 3.95 -16.01
C CYS A 487 6.07 5.42 -16.39
N THR A 488 7.25 5.97 -16.08
CA THR A 488 7.64 7.33 -16.47
C THR A 488 7.67 7.49 -17.98
N LEU A 489 8.19 6.51 -18.73
CA LEU A 489 8.24 6.56 -20.19
C LEU A 489 6.88 6.27 -20.85
N ALA A 490 5.97 5.56 -20.16
CA ALA A 490 4.63 5.26 -20.63
C ALA A 490 3.75 6.52 -20.68
N PHE A 491 3.75 7.32 -19.61
CA PHE A 491 2.80 8.42 -19.46
C PHE A 491 3.35 9.64 -18.72
N PHE A 492 4.63 9.65 -18.34
CA PHE A 492 5.26 10.73 -17.57
C PHE A 492 4.41 11.15 -16.35
N ILE A 493 4.01 10.15 -15.55
CA ILE A 493 3.27 10.35 -14.29
C ILE A 493 4.26 10.53 -13.13
N PRO A 494 4.06 11.54 -12.25
CA PRO A 494 4.84 11.68 -11.03
C PRO A 494 4.75 10.38 -10.21
N ALA A 495 5.88 9.74 -9.97
CA ALA A 495 5.92 8.55 -9.13
C ALA A 495 6.16 9.00 -7.69
N ILE A 496 5.14 8.86 -6.83
CA ILE A 496 5.31 8.97 -5.38
C ILE A 496 6.10 7.75 -4.95
N ALA A 497 7.39 7.93 -4.63
CA ALA A 497 8.17 6.83 -4.08
C ALA A 497 7.80 6.63 -2.61
N THR A 498 7.97 5.42 -2.10
CA THR A 498 7.71 5.12 -0.67
C THR A 498 8.81 5.62 0.26
N LYS A 499 9.91 6.15 -0.28
CA LYS A 499 11.00 6.75 0.50
C LYS A 499 10.68 8.22 0.81
N SER A 500 11.01 8.65 2.03
CA SER A 500 10.70 10.00 2.52
C SER A 500 11.37 11.12 1.73
N GLN A 501 12.56 10.88 1.18
CA GLN A 501 13.36 11.92 0.51
C GLN A 501 12.82 12.31 -0.87
N ASP A 502 12.14 11.38 -1.56
CA ASP A 502 11.60 11.58 -2.91
C ASP A 502 10.26 12.35 -2.92
N ASN A 503 9.76 12.79 -1.75
CA ASN A 503 8.50 13.52 -1.62
C ASN A 503 8.65 14.80 -0.77
N GLU A 504 9.87 15.22 -0.48
CA GLU A 504 10.20 16.33 0.43
C GLU A 504 9.54 17.66 0.08
N PHE A 505 9.28 17.90 -1.20
CA PHE A 505 8.61 19.10 -1.71
C PHE A 505 7.19 18.81 -2.24
N GLY A 506 6.62 17.65 -1.90
CA GLY A 506 5.29 17.22 -2.34
C GLY A 506 5.26 16.47 -3.67
N PRO A 507 4.08 16.30 -4.28
CA PRO A 507 3.93 15.55 -5.53
C PRO A 507 4.67 16.23 -6.69
N GLY A 508 5.51 15.48 -7.40
CA GLY A 508 6.22 16.01 -8.57
C GLY A 508 7.26 15.07 -9.17
N PHE A 509 7.98 15.57 -10.17
CA PHE A 509 9.11 14.89 -10.80
C PHE A 509 10.43 15.39 -10.24
N TYR A 510 11.02 14.58 -9.36
CA TYR A 510 12.28 14.89 -8.70
C TYR A 510 13.47 14.55 -9.60
N ALA A 511 14.44 15.47 -9.65
CA ALA A 511 15.78 15.23 -10.18
C ALA A 511 16.80 15.96 -9.31
N THR A 512 18.03 15.48 -9.26
CA THR A 512 19.11 16.08 -8.47
C THR A 512 20.29 16.48 -9.37
N ASN A 513 21.03 17.52 -8.98
CA ASN A 513 22.28 17.88 -9.64
C ASN A 513 23.46 16.98 -9.23
N ASP A 514 23.23 16.02 -8.33
CA ASP A 514 24.24 15.11 -7.80
C ASP A 514 24.06 13.70 -8.38
N PHE A 515 24.98 13.32 -9.27
CA PHE A 515 24.96 12.02 -9.93
C PHE A 515 25.07 10.87 -8.95
N ASP A 516 25.84 11.04 -7.87
CA ASP A 516 25.97 10.02 -6.85
C ASP A 516 24.62 9.83 -6.18
N LYS A 517 23.95 10.87 -5.69
CA LYS A 517 22.61 10.72 -5.07
C LYS A 517 21.61 10.02 -5.99
N ALA A 518 21.63 10.31 -7.29
CA ALA A 518 20.79 9.60 -8.25
C ALA A 518 21.08 8.08 -8.30
N LEU A 519 22.33 7.64 -8.14
CA LEU A 519 22.63 6.20 -8.08
C LEU A 519 22.04 5.52 -6.82
N ASP A 520 21.87 6.23 -5.71
CA ASP A 520 21.24 5.67 -4.51
C ASP A 520 19.74 5.40 -4.72
N TYR A 521 19.06 6.26 -5.48
CA TYR A 521 17.66 6.08 -5.84
C TYR A 521 17.44 4.95 -6.86
N CYS A 522 18.44 4.68 -7.71
CA CYS A 522 18.41 3.65 -8.74
C CYS A 522 18.25 2.21 -8.18
N GLY A 523 18.80 1.93 -6.99
CA GLY A 523 18.71 0.60 -6.38
C GLY A 523 19.59 -0.46 -7.06
N VAL A 524 19.18 -1.73 -7.00
CA VAL A 524 19.98 -2.87 -7.52
C VAL A 524 19.92 -2.94 -9.05
N ALA A 525 18.71 -3.10 -9.56
CA ALA A 525 18.40 -3.31 -10.97
C ALA A 525 17.64 -2.11 -11.58
N GLY A 526 18.15 -0.89 -11.41
CA GLY A 526 17.47 0.33 -11.83
C GLY A 526 17.98 0.97 -13.11
N ALA A 527 17.60 2.23 -13.28
CA ALA A 527 18.13 3.13 -14.30
C ALA A 527 18.30 4.56 -13.77
N VAL A 528 19.17 5.32 -14.43
CA VAL A 528 19.33 6.77 -14.23
C VAL A 528 18.89 7.49 -15.49
N MET A 529 17.90 8.37 -15.37
CA MET A 529 17.52 9.34 -16.40
C MET A 529 18.35 10.61 -16.23
N ILE A 530 18.80 11.18 -17.34
CA ILE A 530 19.65 12.37 -17.38
C ILE A 530 18.96 13.42 -18.23
N PHE A 531 18.72 14.56 -17.62
CA PHE A 531 18.13 15.75 -18.23
C PHE A 531 19.24 16.77 -18.44
N LYS A 532 19.33 17.34 -19.64
CA LYS A 532 20.43 18.24 -20.02
C LYS A 532 19.88 19.53 -20.58
N SER A 533 20.53 20.65 -20.24
CA SER A 533 20.20 21.97 -20.79
C SER A 533 18.73 22.35 -20.57
N LEU A 534 18.27 22.18 -19.33
CA LEU A 534 16.87 22.43 -18.97
C LEU A 534 16.57 23.93 -19.07
N ASP A 535 15.78 24.32 -20.07
CA ASP A 535 15.42 25.72 -20.27
C ASP A 535 14.34 26.14 -19.26
N LEU A 536 14.76 26.77 -18.17
CA LEU A 536 13.86 27.32 -17.15
C LEU A 536 13.32 28.72 -17.51
N ARG A 537 13.69 29.29 -18.66
CA ARG A 537 13.18 30.61 -19.07
C ARG A 537 11.68 30.53 -19.29
N ARG A 538 10.97 31.55 -18.80
CA ARG A 538 9.49 31.68 -18.85
C ARG A 538 8.72 30.70 -17.95
N LEU A 539 9.42 29.98 -17.08
CA LEU A 539 8.81 29.13 -16.07
C LEU A 539 8.98 29.79 -14.70
N LYS A 540 8.04 29.53 -13.80
CA LYS A 540 8.07 29.98 -12.43
C LYS A 540 8.89 28.98 -11.61
N VAL A 541 10.14 29.31 -11.36
CA VAL A 541 11.01 28.53 -10.46
C VAL A 541 10.92 29.15 -9.08
N TRP A 542 10.43 28.38 -8.11
CA TRP A 542 10.43 28.78 -6.71
C TRP A 542 11.61 28.14 -5.99
N GLU A 543 12.41 28.99 -5.35
CA GLU A 543 13.51 28.58 -4.48
C GLU A 543 13.11 28.95 -3.04
N PRO A 544 12.66 27.98 -2.22
CA PRO A 544 12.20 28.27 -0.87
C PRO A 544 13.34 28.83 -0.02
N THR A 545 13.03 29.82 0.81
CA THR A 545 13.89 30.29 1.90
C THR A 545 14.20 29.16 2.87
N VAL A 546 15.13 29.37 3.80
CA VAL A 546 15.46 28.35 4.81
C VAL A 546 14.20 27.96 5.62
N GLU A 547 13.40 28.93 6.01
CA GLU A 547 12.18 28.74 6.79
C GLU A 547 11.08 28.04 5.99
N GLU A 548 10.85 28.45 4.74
CA GLU A 548 9.89 27.81 3.84
C GLU A 548 10.30 26.38 3.48
N TRP A 549 11.60 26.12 3.30
CA TRP A 549 12.13 24.79 3.09
C TRP A 549 11.85 23.92 4.32
N LYS A 550 12.11 24.43 5.54
CA LYS A 550 11.79 23.69 6.76
C LYS A 550 10.30 23.36 6.86
N GLN A 551 9.43 24.32 6.52
CA GLN A 551 7.99 24.11 6.47
C GLN A 551 7.61 23.00 5.48
N LEU A 552 8.10 23.04 4.24
CA LEU A 552 7.87 22.01 3.23
C LEU A 552 8.25 20.61 3.70
N ILE A 553 9.51 20.46 4.14
CA ILE A 553 10.02 19.17 4.60
C ILE A 553 9.17 18.67 5.77
N THR A 554 8.84 19.53 6.74
CA THR A 554 7.98 19.14 7.87
C THR A 554 6.65 18.57 7.39
N THR A 555 5.95 19.32 6.56
CA THR A 555 4.60 18.96 6.12
C THR A 555 4.60 17.65 5.34
N TRP A 556 5.55 17.48 4.41
CA TRP A 556 5.57 16.32 3.53
C TRP A 556 6.21 15.08 4.14
N THR A 557 7.08 15.24 5.15
CA THR A 557 7.65 14.11 5.90
C THR A 557 6.88 13.78 7.18
N GLY A 558 5.84 14.55 7.51
CA GLY A 558 4.98 14.33 8.69
C GLY A 558 5.69 14.59 10.02
N LEU A 559 6.69 15.48 10.04
CA LEU A 559 7.38 15.84 11.29
C LEU A 559 6.46 16.68 12.18
N PRO A 560 6.40 16.43 13.50
CA PRO A 560 5.54 17.16 14.42
C PRO A 560 6.15 18.53 14.74
N LEU A 561 5.94 19.53 13.87
CA LEU A 561 6.23 20.93 14.17
C LEU A 561 4.96 21.76 14.07
N SER A 562 4.86 22.78 14.93
CA SER A 562 3.81 23.80 14.92
C SER A 562 4.00 24.72 13.71
N VAL A 563 3.81 24.20 12.51
CA VAL A 563 3.96 24.99 11.28
C VAL A 563 2.59 25.48 10.85
N SER A 564 2.56 26.70 10.30
CA SER A 564 1.37 27.23 9.65
C SER A 564 0.90 26.27 8.55
N GLU A 565 -0.40 25.99 8.49
CA GLU A 565 -1.01 25.17 7.43
C GLU A 565 -0.99 25.87 6.07
N ASP A 566 -0.69 27.18 6.04
CA ASP A 566 -0.67 27.96 4.82
C ASP A 566 0.72 27.95 4.17
N PHE A 567 0.79 27.37 2.98
CA PHE A 567 1.95 27.50 2.09
C PHE A 567 1.93 28.84 1.34
N PRO A 568 3.11 29.40 1.02
CA PRO A 568 3.21 30.61 0.22
C PRO A 568 2.58 30.41 -1.17
N GLN A 569 2.01 31.49 -1.73
CA GLN A 569 1.38 31.46 -3.07
C GLN A 569 2.37 30.96 -4.16
N GLN A 570 3.66 31.22 -3.97
CA GLN A 570 4.74 30.77 -4.85
C GLN A 570 4.80 29.24 -4.96
N TYR A 571 4.49 28.48 -3.90
CA TYR A 571 4.41 27.02 -3.97
C TYR A 571 3.29 26.57 -4.92
N ARG A 572 2.14 27.22 -4.86
CA ARG A 572 0.95 26.89 -5.68
C ARG A 572 1.15 27.24 -7.16
N ASP A 573 1.87 28.33 -7.41
CA ASP A 573 2.08 28.86 -8.75
C ASP A 573 3.37 28.37 -9.42
N ALA A 574 4.22 27.62 -8.71
CA ALA A 574 5.49 27.15 -9.24
C ALA A 574 5.30 26.14 -10.37
N ASP A 575 6.15 26.23 -11.40
CA ASP A 575 6.36 25.16 -12.36
C ASP A 575 7.42 24.18 -11.88
N PHE A 576 8.45 24.75 -11.23
CA PHE A 576 9.54 24.03 -10.60
C PHE A 576 9.78 24.53 -9.18
N ILE A 577 10.07 23.59 -8.29
CA ILE A 577 10.60 23.88 -6.96
C ILE A 577 12.06 23.44 -6.96
N ARG A 578 12.97 24.33 -6.61
CA ARG A 578 14.40 24.04 -6.51
C ARG A 578 14.89 24.32 -5.10
N GLY A 579 15.49 23.35 -4.45
CA GLY A 579 16.04 23.53 -3.12
C GLY A 579 17.01 22.42 -2.75
N PRO A 580 17.69 22.53 -1.61
CA PRO A 580 18.60 21.50 -1.15
C PRO A 580 17.82 20.23 -0.77
N ILE A 581 18.45 19.08 -1.01
CA ILE A 581 17.97 17.79 -0.50
C ILE A 581 18.18 17.75 1.01
N SER A 582 17.26 17.17 1.77
CA SER A 582 17.48 16.96 3.21
C SER A 582 18.58 15.91 3.44
N GLU A 583 19.57 16.27 4.26
CA GLU A 583 20.52 15.30 4.81
C GLU A 583 19.87 14.64 6.01
N SER A 584 19.86 13.30 6.01
CA SER A 584 19.49 12.56 7.22
C SER A 584 20.39 13.07 8.35
N PRO A 585 19.82 13.49 9.49
CA PRO A 585 20.62 13.97 10.60
C PRO A 585 21.65 12.90 10.92
N SER A 586 22.91 13.33 11.08
CA SER A 586 24.08 12.48 11.31
C SER A 586 23.99 11.79 12.66
N GLU A 587 23.07 10.85 12.75
CA GLU A 587 22.91 9.67 13.58
C GLU A 587 23.14 9.75 15.12
N GLY A 588 23.63 10.85 15.67
CA GLY A 588 24.19 10.92 17.01
C GLY A 588 23.21 11.14 18.15
N ASN A 589 22.06 11.80 17.92
CA ASN A 589 21.02 11.97 18.94
C ASN A 589 19.84 12.76 18.37
N GLN A 590 18.66 12.53 18.97
CA GLN A 590 17.42 13.32 18.92
C GLN A 590 16.38 12.90 17.88
N LYS A 591 15.32 12.26 18.40
CA LYS A 591 13.96 12.14 17.82
C LYS A 591 13.26 13.50 17.59
N SER A 592 14.01 14.60 17.51
CA SER A 592 13.50 15.96 17.41
C SER A 592 14.38 16.89 16.57
N HIS A 593 15.47 16.39 15.98
CA HIS A 593 16.32 17.27 15.17
C HIS A 593 15.77 17.38 13.76
N PHE A 594 15.61 18.62 13.31
CA PHE A 594 15.28 18.93 11.94
C PHE A 594 16.41 18.45 11.01
N PRO A 595 16.12 17.87 9.83
CA PRO A 595 17.18 17.46 8.91
C PRO A 595 17.98 18.67 8.41
N ASP A 596 19.27 18.48 8.22
CA ASP A 596 20.15 19.53 7.71
C ASP A 596 19.99 19.70 6.20
N ARG A 597 20.35 20.88 5.67
CA ARG A 597 20.34 21.15 4.23
C ARG A 597 21.61 20.60 3.60
N SER A 598 21.48 19.71 2.61
CA SER A 598 22.64 19.21 1.87
C SER A 598 23.23 20.27 0.93
N GLN A 599 24.46 20.04 0.47
CA GLN A 599 25.08 20.83 -0.60
C GLN A 599 24.51 20.52 -1.99
N SER A 600 23.79 19.40 -2.13
CA SER A 600 23.18 18.98 -3.38
C SER A 600 21.75 19.52 -3.49
N ASP A 601 21.41 20.01 -4.66
CA ASP A 601 20.06 20.49 -4.94
C ASP A 601 19.20 19.36 -5.52
N GLN A 602 17.90 19.46 -5.27
CA GLN A 602 16.85 18.83 -6.03
C GLN A 602 16.02 19.86 -6.77
N LEU A 603 15.56 19.47 -7.94
CA LEU A 603 14.64 20.19 -8.80
C LEU A 603 13.41 19.32 -8.99
N VAL A 604 12.25 19.87 -8.70
CA VAL A 604 10.98 19.15 -8.73
C VAL A 604 10.05 19.84 -9.70
N ALA A 605 9.66 19.15 -10.78
CA ALA A 605 8.61 19.65 -11.66
C ALA A 605 7.24 19.35 -11.05
N VAL A 606 6.45 20.40 -10.79
CA VAL A 606 5.18 20.31 -10.04
C VAL A 606 3.96 20.77 -10.86
N SER A 607 4.17 21.45 -11.98
CA SER A 607 3.11 21.81 -12.94
C SER A 607 3.19 20.96 -14.23
N TYR A 608 2.15 21.04 -15.06
CA TYR A 608 2.16 20.40 -16.39
C TYR A 608 3.25 20.97 -17.28
N GLU A 609 3.41 22.29 -17.31
CA GLU A 609 4.44 22.99 -18.06
C GLU A 609 5.85 22.63 -17.60
N GLY A 610 6.05 22.49 -16.29
CA GLY A 610 7.31 22.02 -15.70
C GLY A 610 7.61 20.58 -16.11
N CYS A 611 6.62 19.68 -16.00
CA CYS A 611 6.76 18.28 -16.39
C CYS A 611 7.07 18.13 -17.89
N GLU A 612 6.36 18.88 -18.73
CA GLU A 612 6.61 18.95 -20.17
C GLU A 612 8.06 19.39 -20.44
N ARG A 613 8.50 20.51 -19.85
CA ARG A 613 9.85 21.03 -20.09
C ARG A 613 10.94 20.06 -19.61
N LEU A 614 10.74 19.42 -18.45
CA LEU A 614 11.65 18.40 -17.94
C LEU A 614 11.69 17.20 -18.89
N SER A 615 10.54 16.69 -19.33
CA SER A 615 10.47 15.54 -20.24
C SER A 615 11.16 15.80 -21.59
N GLN A 616 11.02 17.00 -22.16
CA GLN A 616 11.67 17.42 -23.40
C GLN A 616 13.20 17.47 -23.29
N SER A 617 13.71 17.72 -22.08
CA SER A 617 15.14 17.80 -21.79
C SER A 617 15.82 16.45 -21.55
N LEU A 618 15.06 15.34 -21.60
CA LEU A 618 15.61 14.00 -21.41
C LEU A 618 16.67 13.70 -22.48
N HIS A 619 17.90 13.46 -22.07
CA HIS A 619 19.04 13.31 -22.96
C HIS A 619 19.58 11.87 -22.96
N THR A 620 19.67 11.25 -21.79
CA THR A 620 20.30 9.92 -21.65
C THR A 620 19.57 9.05 -20.63
N ILE A 621 19.54 7.73 -20.88
CA ILE A 621 19.09 6.73 -19.92
C ILE A 621 20.19 5.67 -19.74
N ILE A 622 20.69 5.53 -18.51
CA ILE A 622 21.73 4.56 -18.14
C ILE A 622 21.08 3.43 -17.36
N TYR A 623 21.22 2.19 -17.84
CA TYR A 623 20.66 1.02 -17.19
C TYR A 623 21.71 0.28 -16.37
N MET A 624 21.36 -0.13 -15.15
CA MET A 624 22.18 -1.02 -14.34
C MET A 624 21.85 -2.46 -14.71
N ASP A 625 22.84 -3.23 -15.16
CA ASP A 625 22.74 -4.65 -15.47
C ASP A 625 23.38 -5.44 -14.31
N ASP A 626 22.69 -6.44 -13.79
CA ASP A 626 23.15 -7.20 -12.62
C ASP A 626 24.27 -8.21 -12.94
#